data_AF-A0A4R7JQR9-F1
#
_entry.id   AF-A0A4R7JQR9-F1
#
_cell.length_a   1.000
_cell.length_b   1.000
_cell.length_c   1.000
_cell.angle_alpha   90.00
_cell.angle_beta   90.00
_cell.angle_gamma   90.00
#
_symmetry.space_group_name_H-M   'P 1'
#
loop_
_entity.id
_entity.type
_entity.pdbx_description
1 polymer ?
#
loop_
_entity_poly.entity_id
_entity_poly.type
_entity_poly.pdbx_seq_one_letter_code
_entity_poly.pdbx_strand_id
1 'polypeptide(L)'
;MNDSIRTLRLRTVSMLCMMVLLLSGCAGALVLHNSENQLQAGEFVLGGRGYLSEPRSEPLVYFRYTKAEVEAEWGEPDAIFHEAGKEQWLYKRGLAWYTLMPVFAVPIPLGVPVGSMNATLAFSGNRVVSATERVGDMSGGLCGFFPMAHPARTEFGCIGF
;
A
#
# COMPACT_ATOMS: atom_id res chain seq x y z
N MET A 1 46.49 0.91 -42.77
CA MET A 1 45.03 0.92 -43.02
C MET A 1 44.22 -0.02 -42.10
N ASN A 2 44.85 -0.96 -41.38
CA ASN A 2 44.14 -1.90 -40.47
C ASN A 2 43.82 -1.35 -39.07
N ASP A 3 44.58 -0.37 -38.56
CA ASP A 3 44.40 0.10 -37.18
C ASP A 3 43.15 0.95 -36.98
N SER A 4 42.76 1.73 -37.99
CA SER A 4 41.56 2.58 -37.93
C SER A 4 40.25 1.77 -37.90
N ILE A 5 40.25 0.55 -38.44
CA ILE A 5 39.09 -0.35 -38.41
C ILE A 5 38.97 -1.04 -37.04
N ARG A 6 40.09 -1.33 -36.39
CA ARG A 6 40.13 -1.95 -35.04
C ARG A 6 39.63 -1.00 -33.95
N THR A 7 40.00 0.27 -34.01
CA THR A 7 39.54 1.27 -33.03
C THR A 7 38.05 1.58 -33.15
N LEU A 8 37.48 1.55 -34.37
CA LEU A 8 36.04 1.74 -34.57
C LEU A 8 35.23 0.58 -33.99
N ARG A 9 35.67 -0.67 -34.26
CA ARG A 9 35.03 -1.87 -33.71
C ARG A 9 35.11 -1.93 -32.18
N LEU A 10 36.24 -1.55 -31.58
CA LEU A 10 36.40 -1.54 -30.12
C LEU A 10 35.45 -0.53 -29.43
N ARG A 11 35.28 0.65 -30.03
CA ARG A 11 34.35 1.67 -29.52
C ARG A 11 32.90 1.23 -29.61
N THR A 12 32.49 0.65 -30.75
CA THR A 12 31.12 0.12 -30.91
C THR A 12 30.83 -1.01 -29.92
N VAL A 13 31.77 -1.94 -29.73
CA VAL A 13 31.61 -3.02 -28.74
C VAL A 13 31.54 -2.48 -27.32
N SER A 14 32.37 -1.51 -26.96
CA SER A 14 32.34 -0.87 -25.63
C SER A 14 31.03 -0.12 -25.37
N MET A 15 30.52 0.64 -26.34
CA MET A 15 29.22 1.31 -26.22
C MET A 15 28.07 0.32 -26.11
N LEU A 16 28.12 -0.78 -26.90
CA LEU A 16 27.10 -1.84 -26.84
C LEU A 16 27.11 -2.53 -25.47
N CYS A 17 28.28 -2.84 -24.91
CA CYS A 17 28.41 -3.42 -23.57
C CYS A 17 27.90 -2.48 -22.47
N MET A 18 28.25 -1.18 -22.54
CA MET A 18 27.71 -0.17 -21.62
C MET A 18 26.18 -0.07 -21.73
N MET A 19 25.63 -0.07 -22.95
CA MET A 19 24.19 -0.01 -23.19
C MET A 19 23.48 -1.26 -22.65
N VAL A 20 24.04 -2.46 -22.83
CA VAL A 20 23.49 -3.71 -22.27
C VAL A 20 23.52 -3.70 -20.73
N LEU A 21 24.59 -3.18 -20.13
CA LEU A 21 24.70 -3.04 -18.67
C LEU A 21 23.74 -1.98 -18.10
N LEU A 22 23.44 -0.92 -18.86
CA LEU A 22 22.45 0.09 -18.49
C LEU A 22 21.00 -0.42 -18.71
N LEU A 23 20.81 -1.35 -19.65
CA LEU A 23 19.52 -2.02 -19.91
C LEU A 23 19.25 -3.20 -18.96
N SER A 24 20.25 -3.70 -18.22
CA SER A 24 20.04 -4.67 -17.13
C SER A 24 19.52 -4.01 -15.83
N GLY A 25 18.94 -2.81 -15.92
CA GLY A 25 18.28 -2.15 -14.80
C GLY A 25 17.12 -2.98 -14.27
N CYS A 26 16.85 -2.84 -12.98
CA CYS A 26 15.73 -3.48 -12.32
C CYS A 26 14.43 -3.10 -13.05
N ALA A 27 13.75 -4.09 -13.63
CA ALA A 27 12.42 -3.93 -14.18
C ALA A 27 11.43 -4.40 -13.10
N GLY A 28 10.53 -3.53 -12.70
CA GLY A 28 9.55 -3.87 -11.68
C GLY A 28 8.29 -3.05 -11.79
N ALA A 29 7.28 -3.48 -11.05
CA ALA A 29 6.02 -2.79 -10.94
C ALA A 29 5.62 -2.73 -9.47
N LEU A 30 5.28 -1.54 -9.01
CA LEU A 30 4.60 -1.33 -7.74
C LEU A 30 3.15 -0.98 -8.04
N VAL A 31 2.22 -1.60 -7.32
CA VAL A 31 0.79 -1.38 -7.38
C VAL A 31 0.31 -0.98 -5.99
N LEU A 32 -0.15 0.26 -5.87
CA LEU A 32 -0.93 0.69 -4.72
C LEU A 32 -2.39 0.29 -4.96
N HIS A 33 -2.98 -0.45 -4.02
CA HIS A 33 -4.38 -0.85 -4.03
C HIS A 33 -5.05 -0.54 -2.69
N ASN A 34 -6.37 -0.63 -2.61
CA ASN A 34 -7.05 -0.56 -1.32
C ASN A 34 -7.22 -1.95 -0.76
N SER A 35 -6.86 -2.12 0.51
CA SER A 35 -7.20 -3.29 1.30
C SER A 35 -8.37 -2.97 2.22
N GLU A 36 -9.22 -3.96 2.47
CA GLU A 36 -10.34 -3.87 3.40
C GLU A 36 -10.05 -4.77 4.59
N ASN A 37 -9.86 -4.15 5.76
CA ASN A 37 -9.60 -4.84 7.01
C ASN A 37 -10.87 -4.83 7.85
N GLN A 38 -11.38 -6.01 8.17
CA GLN A 38 -12.51 -6.18 9.08
C GLN A 38 -11.99 -6.52 10.48
N LEU A 39 -12.31 -5.68 11.45
CA LEU A 39 -11.91 -5.79 12.85
C LEU A 39 -13.15 -6.03 13.72
N GLN A 40 -13.06 -6.94 14.67
CA GLN A 40 -14.13 -7.19 15.64
C GLN A 40 -14.06 -6.20 16.80
N ALA A 41 -15.17 -6.04 17.53
CA ALA A 41 -15.18 -5.22 18.73
C ALA A 41 -14.11 -5.68 19.74
N GLY A 42 -13.26 -4.76 20.16
CA GLY A 42 -12.12 -5.01 21.06
C GLY A 42 -10.79 -5.26 20.36
N GLU A 43 -10.77 -5.42 19.03
CA GLU A 43 -9.54 -5.54 18.22
C GLU A 43 -9.01 -4.18 17.74
N PHE A 44 -9.73 -3.09 18.03
CA PHE A 44 -9.37 -1.74 17.61
C PHE A 44 -9.65 -0.71 18.69
N VAL A 45 -8.95 0.41 18.58
CA VAL A 45 -9.15 1.64 19.36
C VAL A 45 -9.51 2.76 18.39
N LEU A 46 -10.42 3.65 18.79
CA LEU A 46 -10.73 4.85 18.03
C LEU A 46 -9.51 5.80 18.09
N GLY A 47 -8.92 6.10 16.93
CA GLY A 47 -7.91 7.15 16.78
C GLY A 47 -8.57 8.47 16.34
N GLY A 48 -7.87 9.26 15.53
CA GLY A 48 -8.48 10.43 14.87
C GLY A 48 -9.70 10.05 14.02
N ARG A 49 -10.54 11.02 13.62
CA ARG A 49 -11.79 10.78 12.90
C ARG A 49 -11.63 9.79 11.73
N GLY A 50 -12.29 8.63 11.84
CA GLY A 50 -12.25 7.55 10.84
C GLY A 50 -10.96 6.74 10.81
N TYR A 51 -10.05 6.89 11.77
CA TYR A 51 -8.83 6.09 11.91
C TYR A 51 -8.99 5.06 13.01
N LEU A 52 -8.78 3.79 12.67
CA LEU A 52 -8.68 2.71 13.66
C LEU A 52 -7.20 2.49 13.99
N SER A 53 -6.92 2.13 15.24
CA SER A 53 -5.57 1.79 15.68
C SER A 53 -5.59 0.46 16.41
N GLU A 54 -4.51 -0.31 16.29
CA GLU A 54 -4.33 -1.54 17.05
C GLU A 54 -4.17 -1.22 18.55
N PRO A 55 -4.76 -2.04 19.45
CA PRO A 55 -4.63 -1.85 20.88
C PRO A 55 -3.17 -1.98 21.34
N ARG A 56 -2.68 -0.96 22.05
CA ARG A 56 -1.29 -0.88 22.51
C ARG A 56 -1.09 -1.71 23.79
N SER A 57 -0.92 -3.03 23.62
CA SER A 57 -0.37 -4.03 24.58
C SER A 57 -0.86 -4.06 26.05
N GLU A 58 -1.86 -3.29 26.46
CA GLU A 58 -2.49 -3.42 27.79
C GLU A 58 -3.62 -4.46 27.80
N PRO A 59 -3.99 -5.02 28.97
CA PRO A 59 -4.97 -6.09 29.06
C PRO A 59 -6.26 -5.65 28.37
N LEU A 60 -6.74 -6.48 27.44
CA LEU A 60 -7.93 -6.27 26.62
C LEU A 60 -9.18 -6.08 27.49
N VAL A 61 -9.34 -4.88 28.06
CA VAL A 61 -10.65 -4.38 28.44
C VAL A 61 -11.39 -4.32 27.12
N TYR A 62 -12.38 -5.19 26.94
CA TYR A 62 -13.24 -5.21 25.77
C TYR A 62 -13.95 -3.86 25.65
N PHE A 63 -13.30 -2.87 25.06
CA PHE A 63 -13.86 -1.55 24.82
C PHE A 63 -14.94 -1.70 23.77
N ARG A 64 -16.18 -1.83 24.24
CA ARG A 64 -17.37 -1.76 23.39
C ARG A 64 -17.81 -0.31 23.34
N TYR A 65 -17.23 0.44 22.41
CA TYR A 65 -17.64 1.82 22.16
C TYR A 65 -19.14 1.90 21.94
N THR A 66 -19.76 2.88 22.57
CA THR A 66 -21.15 3.25 22.37
C THR A 66 -21.27 4.28 21.26
N LYS A 67 -22.47 4.46 20.70
CA LYS A 67 -22.70 5.51 19.69
C LYS A 67 -22.29 6.89 20.18
N ALA A 68 -22.67 7.23 21.42
CA ALA A 68 -22.34 8.52 22.02
C ALA A 68 -20.83 8.73 22.19
N GLU A 69 -20.06 7.68 22.51
CA GLU A 69 -18.60 7.76 22.60
C GLU A 69 -17.96 7.95 21.22
N VAL A 70 -18.48 7.26 20.21
CA VAL A 70 -18.03 7.43 18.82
C VAL A 70 -18.34 8.84 18.34
N GLU A 71 -19.54 9.37 18.57
CA GLU A 71 -19.89 10.75 18.20
C GLU A 71 -19.06 11.78 18.96
N ALA A 72 -18.72 11.52 20.22
CA ALA A 72 -17.87 12.41 21.00
C ALA A 72 -16.44 12.49 20.42
N GLU A 73 -15.89 11.37 19.94
CA GLU A 73 -14.53 11.30 19.41
C GLU A 73 -14.45 11.71 17.93
N TRP A 74 -15.41 11.26 17.11
CA TRP A 74 -15.36 11.38 15.64
C TRP A 74 -16.42 12.32 15.06
N GLY A 75 -17.35 12.80 15.88
CA GLY A 75 -18.49 13.61 15.43
C GLY A 75 -19.53 12.80 14.66
N GLU A 76 -20.39 13.54 13.97
CA GLU A 76 -21.45 12.94 13.15
C GLU A 76 -20.88 12.12 11.97
N PRO A 77 -21.48 10.95 11.68
CA PRO A 77 -21.11 10.15 10.52
C PRO A 77 -21.51 10.83 9.21
N ASP A 78 -20.74 10.62 8.15
CA ASP A 78 -21.03 11.21 6.85
C ASP A 78 -22.20 10.48 6.15
N ALA A 79 -22.45 9.22 6.52
CA ALA A 79 -23.63 8.46 6.12
C ALA A 79 -23.97 7.38 7.15
N ILE A 80 -25.26 7.06 7.26
CA ILE A 80 -25.79 5.99 8.09
C ILE A 80 -26.55 5.01 7.20
N PHE A 81 -26.20 3.73 7.27
CA PHE A 81 -26.83 2.64 6.54
C PHE A 81 -27.44 1.64 7.52
N HIS A 82 -28.46 0.91 7.09
CA HIS A 82 -29.07 -0.15 7.88
C HIS A 82 -29.06 -1.44 7.05
N GLU A 83 -28.22 -2.39 7.43
CA GLU A 83 -28.04 -3.65 6.72
C GLU A 83 -28.03 -4.83 7.69
N ALA A 84 -28.73 -5.91 7.34
CA ALA A 84 -28.77 -7.14 8.14
C ALA A 84 -29.12 -6.92 9.64
N GLY A 85 -30.00 -5.95 9.93
CA GLY A 85 -30.41 -5.61 11.29
C GLY A 85 -29.34 -4.88 12.11
N LYS A 86 -28.26 -4.41 11.47
CA LYS A 86 -27.21 -3.59 12.06
C LYS A 86 -27.23 -2.20 11.45
N GLU A 87 -26.90 -1.22 12.26
CA GLU A 87 -26.72 0.16 11.81
C GLU A 87 -25.24 0.40 11.53
N GLN A 88 -24.90 0.86 10.35
CA GLN A 88 -23.53 1.10 9.92
C GLN A 88 -23.30 2.58 9.74
N TRP A 89 -22.26 3.11 10.36
CA TRP A 89 -21.86 4.51 10.25
C TRP A 89 -20.59 4.62 9.42
N LEU A 90 -20.64 5.42 8.36
CA LEU A 90 -19.52 5.65 7.46
C LEU A 90 -18.86 6.99 7.78
N TYR A 91 -17.55 6.94 7.94
CA TYR A 91 -16.67 8.08 8.12
C TYR A 91 -15.67 8.14 6.97
N LYS A 92 -15.73 9.20 6.17
CA LYS A 92 -14.85 9.45 5.03
C LYS A 92 -13.63 10.25 5.49
N ARG A 93 -12.44 9.76 5.16
CA ARG A 93 -11.18 10.44 5.49
C ARG A 93 -10.57 11.18 4.30
N GLY A 94 -10.79 10.70 3.09
CA GLY A 94 -10.23 11.31 1.89
C GLY A 94 -10.17 10.37 0.68
N LEU A 95 -9.36 10.76 -0.30
CA LEU A 95 -9.12 10.00 -1.51
C LEU A 95 -8.06 8.92 -1.27
N ALA A 96 -8.31 7.74 -1.81
CA ALA A 96 -7.32 6.68 -1.88
C ALA A 96 -6.68 6.65 -3.27
N TRP A 97 -5.37 6.46 -3.31
CA TRP A 97 -4.59 6.48 -4.53
C TRP A 97 -4.34 5.07 -5.03
N TYR A 98 -4.64 4.82 -6.30
CA TYR A 98 -4.13 3.65 -7.00
C TYR A 98 -3.02 4.14 -7.92
N THR A 99 -1.80 3.66 -7.68
CA THR A 99 -0.65 4.05 -8.47
C THR A 99 0.00 2.81 -9.01
N LEU A 100 0.18 2.78 -10.33
CA LEU A 100 1.08 1.85 -10.98
C LEU A 100 2.39 2.60 -11.23
N MET A 101 3.47 2.14 -10.61
CA MET A 101 4.80 2.70 -10.85
C MET A 101 5.63 1.66 -11.61
N PRO A 102 5.69 1.75 -12.94
CA PRO A 102 6.66 0.97 -13.70
C PRO A 102 8.07 1.50 -13.39
N VAL A 103 8.94 0.61 -12.93
CA VAL A 103 10.33 0.93 -12.62
C VAL A 103 11.15 0.61 -13.87
N PHE A 104 11.42 1.60 -14.71
CA PHE A 104 12.30 1.51 -15.88
C PHE A 104 13.28 2.68 -15.90
N ALA A 105 14.46 2.53 -15.28
CA ALA A 105 15.55 3.52 -15.18
C ALA A 105 15.19 4.88 -14.51
N VAL A 106 14.02 5.45 -14.76
CA VAL A 106 13.39 6.58 -14.08
C VAL A 106 11.97 6.13 -13.67
N PRO A 107 11.67 5.99 -12.37
CA PRO A 107 10.33 5.64 -11.94
C PRO A 107 9.38 6.80 -12.23
N ILE A 108 8.46 6.63 -13.18
CA ILE A 108 7.38 7.60 -13.42
C ILE A 108 6.13 7.05 -12.72
N PRO A 109 5.72 7.62 -11.57
CA PRO A 109 4.46 7.22 -10.93
C PRO A 109 3.29 7.59 -11.81
N LEU A 110 2.57 6.59 -12.32
CA LEU A 110 1.26 6.78 -12.95
C LEU A 110 0.21 6.56 -11.88
N GLY A 111 -0.02 7.61 -11.09
CA GLY A 111 -1.00 7.62 -10.00
C GLY A 111 -2.33 8.20 -10.42
N VAL A 112 -3.42 7.46 -10.19
CA VAL A 112 -4.79 7.95 -10.36
C VAL A 112 -5.55 7.82 -9.02
N PRO A 113 -6.18 8.91 -8.53
CA PRO A 113 -6.97 8.87 -7.30
C PRO A 113 -8.35 8.26 -7.62
N VAL A 114 -8.44 6.94 -7.69
CA VAL A 114 -9.70 6.24 -8.03
C VAL A 114 -10.43 5.65 -6.82
N GLY A 115 -9.90 5.79 -5.60
CA GLY A 115 -10.51 5.24 -4.39
C GLY A 115 -10.88 6.28 -3.33
N SER A 116 -11.47 5.79 -2.23
CA SER A 116 -11.70 6.58 -1.01
C SER A 116 -11.28 5.79 0.22
N MET A 117 -10.64 6.47 1.16
CA MET A 117 -10.28 5.91 2.47
C MET A 117 -11.42 6.19 3.44
N ASN A 118 -12.09 5.14 3.90
CA ASN A 118 -13.23 5.27 4.80
C ASN A 118 -13.12 4.25 5.93
N ALA A 119 -13.71 4.58 7.07
CA ALA A 119 -13.98 3.63 8.15
C ALA A 119 -15.49 3.49 8.33
N THR A 120 -15.94 2.26 8.48
CA THR A 120 -17.33 1.92 8.71
C THR A 120 -17.45 1.22 10.06
N LEU A 121 -18.24 1.77 10.98
CA LEU A 121 -18.55 1.14 12.26
C LEU A 121 -19.92 0.49 12.18
N ALA A 122 -20.00 -0.80 12.49
CA ALA A 122 -21.27 -1.51 12.59
C ALA A 122 -21.72 -1.59 14.04
N PHE A 123 -22.96 -1.19 14.29
CA PHE A 123 -23.61 -1.17 15.59
C PHE A 123 -24.72 -2.21 15.67
N SER A 124 -24.82 -2.83 16.84
CA SER A 124 -26.00 -3.60 17.25
C SER A 124 -26.61 -2.91 18.47
N GLY A 125 -27.75 -2.26 18.26
CA GLY A 125 -28.33 -1.36 19.25
C GLY A 125 -27.40 -0.16 19.50
N ASN A 126 -26.94 0.01 20.75
CA ASN A 126 -26.10 1.14 21.15
C ASN A 126 -24.59 0.84 21.16
N ARG A 127 -24.15 -0.35 20.72
CA ARG A 127 -22.74 -0.78 20.85
C ARG A 127 -22.14 -1.14 19.51
N VAL A 128 -20.88 -0.77 19.32
CA VAL A 128 -20.09 -1.23 18.17
C VAL A 128 -19.84 -2.73 18.30
N VAL A 129 -20.08 -3.45 17.21
CA VAL A 129 -19.85 -4.90 17.10
C VAL A 129 -18.69 -5.24 16.18
N SER A 130 -18.45 -4.42 15.16
CA SER A 130 -17.33 -4.58 14.23
C SER A 130 -17.01 -3.24 13.59
N ALA A 131 -15.78 -3.11 13.10
CA ALA A 131 -15.32 -2.00 12.32
C ALA A 131 -14.69 -2.52 11.03
N THR A 132 -14.91 -1.81 9.94
CA THR A 132 -14.29 -2.10 8.65
C THR A 132 -13.53 -0.87 8.22
N GLU A 133 -12.25 -1.01 7.93
CA GLU A 133 -11.42 0.09 7.44
C GLU A 133 -10.94 -0.23 6.03
N ARG A 134 -11.06 0.77 5.14
CA ARG A 134 -10.37 0.77 3.86
C ARG A 134 -9.13 1.64 3.95
N VAL A 135 -7.97 1.00 3.86
CA VAL A 135 -6.65 1.62 3.87
C VAL A 135 -5.97 1.41 2.51
N GLY A 136 -5.10 2.36 2.15
CA GLY A 136 -4.19 2.18 1.03
C GLY A 136 -3.12 1.18 1.42
N ASP A 137 -2.96 0.16 0.60
CA ASP A 137 -1.96 -0.89 0.70
C ASP A 137 -1.09 -0.88 -0.57
N MET A 138 0.11 -1.43 -0.48
CA MET A 138 1.06 -1.45 -1.59
C MET A 138 1.61 -2.86 -1.74
N SER A 139 1.40 -3.43 -2.92
CA SER A 139 2.06 -4.67 -3.34
C SER A 139 2.89 -4.41 -4.58
N GLY A 140 3.95 -5.17 -4.77
CA GLY A 140 4.75 -5.01 -5.97
C GLY A 140 5.91 -5.97 -6.07
N GLY A 141 6.59 -5.91 -7.20
CA GLY A 141 7.74 -6.76 -7.47
C GLY A 141 8.81 -6.02 -8.25
N LEU A 142 10.06 -6.27 -7.88
CA LEU A 142 11.24 -5.81 -8.62
C LEU A 142 12.00 -7.04 -9.11
N CYS A 143 12.23 -7.13 -10.42
CA CYS A 143 13.08 -8.15 -11.01
C CYS A 143 14.37 -7.52 -11.54
N GLY A 144 15.50 -8.16 -11.29
CA GLY A 144 16.79 -7.63 -11.72
C GLY A 144 17.97 -8.39 -11.13
N PHE A 145 19.16 -7.87 -11.37
CA PHE A 145 20.38 -8.35 -10.73
C PHE A 145 20.54 -7.67 -9.37
N PHE A 146 20.34 -8.44 -8.30
CA PHE A 146 20.48 -7.94 -6.93
C PHE A 146 21.79 -8.44 -6.33
N PRO A 147 22.59 -7.56 -5.69
CA PRO A 147 23.69 -8.01 -4.84
C PRO A 147 23.08 -8.56 -3.54
N MET A 148 22.89 -9.87 -3.46
CA MET A 148 22.49 -10.52 -2.21
C MET A 148 23.64 -10.55 -1.20
N ALA A 149 23.31 -10.68 0.09
CA ALA A 149 24.17 -10.46 1.25
C ALA A 149 25.43 -11.36 1.40
N HIS A 150 25.79 -12.16 0.38
CA HIS A 150 27.05 -12.90 0.35
C HIS A 150 28.02 -12.32 -0.70
N PRO A 151 29.29 -12.07 -0.35
CA PRO A 151 30.20 -11.35 -1.22
C PRO A 151 30.49 -12.20 -2.46
N ALA A 152 30.23 -11.61 -3.64
CA ALA A 152 30.63 -12.05 -4.98
C ALA A 152 29.66 -12.88 -5.84
N ARG A 153 28.34 -12.90 -5.59
CA ARG A 153 27.37 -13.38 -6.59
C ARG A 153 26.24 -12.38 -6.84
N THR A 154 26.17 -11.92 -8.09
CA THR A 154 24.99 -11.24 -8.64
C THR A 154 24.09 -12.31 -9.27
N GLU A 155 22.94 -12.55 -8.68
CA GLU A 155 21.93 -13.45 -9.24
C GLU A 155 20.77 -12.63 -9.81
N PHE A 156 20.24 -13.09 -10.94
CA PHE A 156 18.98 -12.56 -11.47
C PHE A 156 17.84 -13.14 -10.64
N GLY A 157 17.05 -12.28 -10.01
CA GLY A 157 15.94 -12.69 -9.16
C GLY A 157 14.81 -11.68 -9.19
N CYS A 158 13.70 -12.04 -8.55
CA CYS A 158 12.57 -11.15 -8.31
C CYS A 158 12.31 -11.08 -6.80
N ILE A 159 12.11 -9.87 -6.29
CA ILE A 159 11.75 -9.60 -4.90
C ILE A 159 10.34 -9.02 -4.90
N GLY A 160 9.45 -9.66 -4.13
CA GLY A 160 8.08 -9.18 -3.91
C GLY A 160 7.95 -8.44 -2.58
N PHE A 161 7.06 -7.46 -2.53
CA PHE A 161 6.67 -6.69 -1.35
C PHE A 161 5.15 -6.68 -1.22
#